data_AF-L8WHK9-F1
#
_entry.id   AF-L8WHK9-F1
#
_cell.length_a   1.000
_cell.length_b   1.000
_cell.length_c   1.000
_cell.angle_alpha   90.00
_cell.angle_beta   90.00
_cell.angle_gamma   90.00
#
_symmetry.space_group_name_H-M   'P 1'
#
loop_
_entity.id
_entity.type
_entity.pdbx_description
1 polymer ?
#
loop_
_entity_poly.entity_id
_entity_poly.type
_entity_poly.pdbx_seq_one_letter_code
_entity_poly.pdbx_strand_id
1 'polypeptide(L)'
;MMILSEDNNWVLARYFKLHLHPNDMQAKHELKLEVSLRQIYSDFLGYLLKHTRAYFEDRIINGKNIWERHSPTMEVVIAHPNGWGVREQAFLRTAAVDAGFSTSNQATSKVRFVTEAEASVHFCIHHTNLGTVLRVRILGHCRCCHR
;
A
#
# COMPACT_ATOMS: atom_id res chain seq x y z
N MET A 1 -16.57 3.63 2.88
CA MET A 1 -15.70 4.19 3.94
C MET A 1 -16.24 5.58 4.22
N MET A 2 -16.62 5.88 5.47
CA MET A 2 -16.98 7.24 5.87
C MET A 2 -15.70 8.03 6.09
N ILE A 3 -15.64 9.26 5.56
CA ILE A 3 -14.47 10.14 5.62
C ILE A 3 -14.79 11.21 6.68
N LEU A 4 -13.95 11.33 7.73
CA LEU A 4 -14.18 12.17 8.93
C LEU A 4 -13.80 13.65 8.67
N SER A 5 -14.45 14.67 9.27
CA SER A 5 -14.53 14.95 10.72
C SER A 5 -15.79 15.71 11.22
N GLU A 6 -15.87 15.91 12.55
CA GLU A 6 -17.06 16.15 13.41
C GLU A 6 -17.97 17.37 13.13
N ASP A 7 -17.68 18.27 12.18
CA ASP A 7 -18.47 19.50 11.97
C ASP A 7 -18.94 19.76 10.51
N ASN A 8 -18.61 18.90 9.52
CA ASN A 8 -18.74 19.23 8.09
C ASN A 8 -19.43 18.13 7.25
N ASN A 9 -20.72 18.29 6.92
CA ASN A 9 -21.49 17.57 5.86
C ASN A 9 -20.81 16.35 5.20
N TRP A 10 -21.11 15.15 5.69
CA TRP A 10 -20.41 13.92 5.31
C TRP A 10 -20.86 13.43 3.94
N VAL A 11 -19.90 13.15 3.05
CA VAL A 11 -20.16 12.49 1.77
C VAL A 11 -19.67 11.06 1.81
N LEU A 12 -20.58 10.10 1.62
CA LEU A 12 -20.24 8.68 1.58
C LEU A 12 -19.65 8.28 0.23
N ALA A 13 -18.33 8.15 0.16
CA ALA A 13 -17.65 7.58 -0.99
C ALA A 13 -17.72 6.04 -0.98
N ARG A 14 -18.57 5.45 -1.83
CA ARG A 14 -18.65 4.00 -2.06
C ARG A 14 -17.85 3.62 -3.30
N TYR A 15 -17.21 2.45 -3.26
CA TYR A 15 -16.48 1.87 -4.39
C TYR A 15 -15.46 2.81 -5.05
N PHE A 16 -14.89 3.74 -4.27
CA PHE A 16 -13.98 4.76 -4.78
C PHE A 16 -12.76 4.15 -5.48
N LYS A 17 -12.32 2.95 -5.07
CA LYS A 17 -11.24 2.23 -5.74
C LYS A 17 -11.48 1.98 -7.23
N LEU A 18 -12.73 1.76 -7.64
CA LEU A 18 -13.10 1.53 -9.04
C LEU A 18 -12.83 2.75 -9.93
N HIS A 19 -12.76 3.95 -9.36
CA HIS A 19 -12.51 5.19 -10.10
C HIS A 19 -11.02 5.39 -10.44
N LEU A 20 -10.13 4.58 -9.84
CA LEU A 20 -8.70 4.56 -10.16
C LEU A 20 -8.36 3.41 -11.11
N HIS A 21 -9.35 2.72 -11.67
CA HIS A 21 -9.09 1.64 -12.61
C HIS A 21 -8.41 2.18 -13.88
N PRO A 22 -7.37 1.47 -14.37
CA PRO A 22 -6.85 1.66 -15.71
C PRO A 22 -7.97 1.68 -16.77
N ASN A 23 -7.75 2.39 -17.87
CA ASN A 23 -8.77 2.60 -18.91
C ASN A 23 -9.36 1.28 -19.45
N ASP A 24 -8.58 0.22 -19.48
CA ASP A 24 -8.92 -1.14 -19.90
C ASP A 24 -9.74 -1.93 -18.84
N MET A 25 -9.77 -1.45 -17.60
CA MET A 25 -10.49 -2.07 -16.47
C MET A 25 -11.65 -1.21 -15.93
N GLN A 26 -11.94 -0.06 -16.55
CA GLN A 26 -13.05 0.79 -16.12
C GLN A 26 -14.39 0.10 -16.34
N ALA A 27 -15.11 -0.13 -15.24
CA ALA A 27 -16.48 -0.60 -15.33
C ALA A 27 -17.36 0.51 -15.92
N LYS A 28 -18.29 0.16 -16.82
CA LYS A 28 -19.28 1.07 -17.43
C LYS A 28 -20.30 1.70 -16.44
N HIS A 29 -20.03 1.67 -15.15
CA HIS A 29 -20.93 2.20 -14.14
C HIS A 29 -20.59 3.66 -13.90
N GLU A 30 -21.56 4.55 -14.10
CA GLU A 30 -21.49 5.97 -13.74
C GLU A 30 -21.51 6.12 -12.22
N LEU A 31 -20.41 5.79 -11.57
CA LEU A 31 -20.22 6.08 -10.16
C LEU A 31 -19.82 7.56 -10.07
N LYS A 32 -20.73 8.39 -9.56
CA LYS A 32 -20.48 9.81 -9.36
C LYS A 32 -19.77 10.00 -8.02
N LEU A 33 -18.59 10.61 -8.04
CA LEU A 33 -17.92 11.11 -6.85
C LEU A 33 -18.22 12.61 -6.71
N GLU A 34 -18.70 13.02 -5.55
CA GLU A 34 -18.89 14.43 -5.22
C GLU A 34 -17.60 15.08 -4.67
N VAL A 35 -16.61 14.24 -4.36
CA VAL A 35 -15.30 14.62 -3.82
C VAL A 35 -14.19 14.09 -4.72
N SER A 36 -13.06 14.80 -4.78
CA SER A 36 -11.95 14.36 -5.62
C SER A 36 -11.41 12.99 -5.16
N LEU A 37 -11.04 12.15 -6.12
CA LEU A 37 -10.49 10.83 -5.82
C LEU A 37 -9.23 10.92 -4.95
N ARG A 38 -8.40 11.94 -5.20
CA ARG A 38 -7.18 12.18 -4.43
C ARG A 38 -7.49 12.47 -2.96
N GLN A 39 -8.49 13.31 -2.70
CA GLN A 39 -8.94 13.60 -1.34
C GLN A 39 -9.40 12.32 -0.64
N ILE A 40 -10.21 11.50 -1.31
CA ILE A 40 -10.69 10.23 -0.74
C ILE A 40 -9.51 9.32 -0.35
N TYR A 41 -8.53 9.16 -1.23
CA TYR A 41 -7.35 8.33 -0.92
C TYR A 41 -6.47 8.94 0.16
N SER A 42 -6.25 10.25 0.14
CA SER A 42 -5.47 10.96 1.16
C SER A 42 -6.09 10.80 2.53
N ASP A 43 -7.41 11.01 2.65
CA ASP A 43 -8.10 10.90 3.94
C ASP A 43 -8.16 9.45 4.42
N PHE A 44 -8.38 8.50 3.52
CA PHE A 44 -8.34 7.07 3.82
C PHE A 44 -6.96 6.66 4.38
N LEU A 45 -5.89 7.06 3.69
CA LEU A 45 -4.51 6.78 4.06
C LEU A 45 -4.12 7.50 5.36
N GLY A 46 -4.53 8.76 5.52
CA GLY A 46 -4.28 9.56 6.71
C GLY A 46 -4.99 9.00 7.94
N TYR A 47 -6.22 8.49 7.78
CA TYR A 47 -6.92 7.75 8.82
C TYR A 47 -6.13 6.52 9.27
N LEU A 48 -5.66 5.70 8.32
CA LEU A 48 -4.84 4.52 8.64
C LEU A 48 -3.56 4.90 9.39
N LEU A 49 -2.84 5.93 8.93
CA LEU A 49 -1.61 6.39 9.60
C LEU A 49 -1.90 6.86 11.02
N LYS A 50 -2.91 7.72 11.20
CA LYS A 50 -3.30 8.27 12.50
C LYS A 50 -3.62 7.15 13.50
N HIS A 51 -4.45 6.19 13.10
CA HIS A 51 -4.87 5.10 14.00
C HIS A 51 -3.77 4.07 14.22
N THR A 52 -2.93 3.79 13.22
CA THR A 52 -1.75 2.92 13.39
C THR A 52 -0.77 3.52 14.40
N ARG A 53 -0.47 4.83 14.27
CA ARG A 53 0.37 5.55 15.22
C ARG A 53 -0.20 5.47 16.63
N ALA A 54 -1.46 5.86 16.81
CA ALA A 54 -2.09 5.86 18.12
C ALA A 54 -2.07 4.47 18.77
N TYR A 55 -2.37 3.42 18.01
CA TYR A 55 -2.30 2.04 18.49
C TYR A 55 -0.87 1.63 18.86
N PHE A 56 0.11 1.96 18.03
CA PHE A 56 1.52 1.63 18.28
C PHE A 56 2.06 2.32 19.54
N GLU A 57 1.81 3.63 19.66
CA GLU A 57 2.28 4.43 20.79
C GLU A 57 1.68 3.95 22.13
N ASP A 58 0.44 3.46 22.12
CA ASP A 58 -0.27 2.93 23.30
C ASP A 58 0.16 1.50 23.67
N ARG A 59 0.35 0.61 22.68
CA ARG A 59 0.56 -0.82 22.92
C ARG A 59 2.02 -1.23 23.12
N ILE A 60 2.96 -0.45 22.59
CA ILE A 60 4.38 -0.79 22.63
C ILE A 60 5.03 -0.07 23.82
N ILE A 61 5.84 -0.79 24.60
CA ILE A 61 6.63 -0.20 25.68
C ILE A 61 7.56 0.87 25.09
N ASN A 62 7.51 2.10 25.62
CA ASN A 62 8.18 3.27 25.05
C ASN A 62 7.77 3.58 23.60
N GLY A 63 6.55 3.20 23.20
CA GLY A 63 6.04 3.29 21.82
C GLY A 63 6.15 4.70 21.23
N LYS A 64 5.83 5.73 22.02
CA LYS A 64 5.98 7.14 21.61
C LYS A 64 7.42 7.48 21.21
N ASN A 65 8.41 7.17 22.05
CA ASN A 65 9.81 7.45 21.78
C ASN A 65 10.33 6.64 20.57
N ILE A 66 9.89 5.39 20.44
CA ILE A 66 10.23 4.53 19.29
C ILE A 66 9.64 5.11 18.01
N TRP A 67 8.37 5.50 18.02
CA TRP A 67 7.70 6.11 16.87
C TRP A 67 8.38 7.42 16.45
N GLU A 68 8.66 8.32 17.39
CA GLU A 68 9.37 9.57 17.11
C GLU A 68 10.75 9.33 16.49
N ARG A 69 11.49 8.33 16.99
CA ARG A 69 12.82 7.98 16.47
C ARG A 69 12.80 7.37 15.07
N HIS A 70 11.79 6.55 14.76
CA HIS A 70 11.77 5.73 13.54
C HIS A 70 10.80 6.21 12.47
N SER A 71 9.78 6.99 12.81
CA SER A 71 8.85 7.58 11.83
C SER A 71 9.54 8.38 10.71
N PRO A 72 10.66 9.12 10.95
CA PRO A 72 11.34 9.83 9.87
C PRO A 72 12.01 8.92 8.84
N THR A 73 12.29 7.66 9.16
CA THR A 73 12.90 6.68 8.24
C THR A 73 11.94 5.55 7.86
N MET A 74 10.70 5.61 8.32
CA MET A 74 9.67 4.62 8.02
C MET A 74 9.40 4.55 6.51
N GLU A 75 9.28 3.33 6.01
CA GLU A 75 8.83 3.03 4.66
C GLU A 75 7.41 2.45 4.71
N VAL A 76 6.62 2.77 3.70
CA VAL A 76 5.25 2.29 3.55
C VAL A 76 5.15 1.53 2.24
N VAL A 77 4.68 0.30 2.33
CA VAL A 77 4.45 -0.58 1.18
C VAL A 77 2.95 -0.66 0.94
N ILE A 78 2.50 -0.20 -0.22
CA ILE A 78 1.08 -0.22 -0.60
C ILE A 78 0.85 -1.37 -1.58
N ALA A 79 0.03 -2.33 -1.18
CA ALA A 79 -0.48 -3.36 -2.08
C ALA A 79 -1.58 -2.77 -2.98
N HIS A 80 -1.45 -2.94 -4.29
CA HIS A 80 -2.42 -2.46 -5.26
C HIS A 80 -3.04 -3.61 -6.08
N PRO A 81 -4.23 -3.41 -6.68
CA PRO A 81 -4.83 -4.41 -7.56
C PRO A 81 -3.91 -4.80 -8.71
N ASN A 82 -4.03 -6.05 -9.16
CA ASN A 82 -3.34 -6.51 -10.35
C ASN A 82 -3.78 -5.66 -11.56
N GLY A 83 -2.82 -5.30 -12.42
CA GLY A 83 -3.06 -4.46 -13.60
C GLY A 83 -2.87 -2.96 -13.39
N TRP A 84 -2.71 -2.49 -12.14
CA TRP A 84 -2.34 -1.10 -11.88
C TRP A 84 -0.86 -0.87 -12.18
N GLY A 85 -0.59 0.15 -13.00
CA GLY A 85 0.74 0.45 -13.51
C GLY A 85 1.32 1.74 -12.93
N VAL A 86 2.25 2.34 -13.67
CA VAL A 86 3.01 3.52 -13.23
C VAL A 86 2.10 4.71 -12.92
N ARG A 87 1.00 4.90 -13.66
CA ARG A 87 0.09 6.04 -13.49
C ARG A 87 -0.67 5.96 -12.17
N GLU A 88 -1.26 4.80 -11.87
CA GLU A 88 -2.02 4.57 -10.66
C GLU A 88 -1.09 4.57 -9.42
N GLN A 89 0.11 4.00 -9.54
CA GLN A 89 1.13 4.07 -8.50
C GLN A 89 1.59 5.52 -8.25
N ALA A 90 1.78 6.32 -9.30
CA ALA A 90 2.12 7.73 -9.15
C ALA A 90 1.01 8.50 -8.42
N PHE A 91 -0.25 8.24 -8.77
CA PHE A 91 -1.41 8.82 -8.08
C PHE A 91 -1.45 8.43 -6.60
N LEU A 92 -1.33 7.13 -6.28
CA LEU A 92 -1.32 6.64 -4.90
C LEU A 92 -0.17 7.24 -4.10
N ARG A 93 1.01 7.39 -4.72
CA ARG A 93 2.17 8.02 -4.09
C ARG A 93 1.89 9.46 -3.71
N THR A 94 1.22 10.23 -4.58
CA THR A 94 0.86 11.60 -4.23
C THR A 94 -0.17 11.64 -3.10
N ALA A 95 -1.19 10.78 -3.14
CA ALA A 95 -2.15 10.67 -2.04
C ALA A 95 -1.50 10.24 -0.71
N ALA A 96 -0.46 9.40 -0.74
CA ALA A 96 0.30 9.02 0.44
C ALA A 96 1.14 10.17 1.01
N VAL A 97 1.68 11.04 0.14
CA VAL A 97 2.35 12.28 0.55
C VAL A 97 1.34 13.23 1.21
N ASP A 98 0.18 13.44 0.59
CA ASP A 98 -0.90 14.28 1.13
C ASP A 98 -1.41 13.75 2.50
N ALA A 99 -1.43 12.43 2.67
CA ALA A 99 -1.77 11.74 3.91
C ALA A 99 -0.69 11.81 5.02
N GLY A 100 0.50 12.36 4.73
CA GLY A 100 1.59 12.54 5.69
C GLY A 100 2.54 11.34 5.85
N PHE A 101 2.51 10.36 4.94
CA PHE A 101 3.46 9.23 5.01
C PHE A 101 4.89 9.60 4.58
N SER A 102 5.05 10.64 3.77
CA SER A 102 6.35 11.09 3.27
C SER A 102 6.28 12.56 2.82
N THR A 103 7.45 13.18 2.66
CA THR A 103 7.56 14.42 1.87
C THR A 103 7.64 14.09 0.38
N SER A 104 7.31 15.07 -0.48
CA SER A 104 7.38 14.92 -1.94
C SER A 104 8.76 14.46 -2.41
N ASN A 105 9.84 14.97 -1.81
CA ASN A 105 11.22 14.67 -2.18
C ASN A 105 11.64 13.24 -1.82
N GLN A 106 11.02 12.65 -0.80
CA GLN A 106 11.35 11.30 -0.32
C GLN A 106 10.32 10.25 -0.74
N ALA A 107 9.26 10.65 -1.45
CA ALA A 107 8.14 9.77 -1.76
C ALA A 107 8.55 8.54 -2.59
N THR A 108 9.52 8.66 -3.48
CA THR A 108 10.01 7.55 -4.31
C THR A 108 10.78 6.51 -3.51
N SER A 109 11.48 6.91 -2.45
CA SER A 109 12.23 5.98 -1.60
C SER A 109 11.36 5.40 -0.48
N LYS A 110 10.43 6.19 0.08
CA LYS A 110 9.60 5.80 1.23
C LYS A 110 8.28 5.12 0.88
N VAL A 111 7.72 5.37 -0.30
CA VAL A 111 6.44 4.77 -0.72
C VAL A 111 6.71 3.73 -1.81
N ARG A 112 6.64 2.47 -1.41
CA ARG A 112 6.85 1.29 -2.25
C ARG A 112 5.52 0.65 -2.61
N PHE A 113 5.54 -0.12 -3.68
CA PHE A 113 4.36 -0.76 -4.23
C PHE A 113 4.64 -2.23 -4.47
N VAL A 114 3.62 -3.04 -4.21
CA VAL A 114 3.57 -4.46 -4.57
C VAL A 114 2.18 -4.73 -5.11
N THR A 115 2.06 -5.77 -5.93
CA THR A 115 0.73 -6.29 -6.29
C THR A 115 0.11 -7.02 -5.10
N GLU A 116 -1.22 -7.08 -5.07
CA GLU A 116 -1.96 -7.88 -4.07
C GLU A 116 -1.57 -9.36 -4.13
N ALA A 117 -1.30 -9.88 -5.34
CA ALA A 117 -0.84 -11.26 -5.53
C ALA A 117 0.54 -11.48 -4.89
N GLU A 118 1.50 -10.58 -5.10
CA GLU A 118 2.82 -10.64 -4.46
C GLU A 118 2.72 -10.54 -2.94
N ALA A 119 1.93 -9.59 -2.41
CA ALA A 119 1.71 -9.44 -0.98
C ALA A 119 1.11 -10.72 -0.35
N SER A 120 0.15 -11.34 -1.04
CA SER A 120 -0.49 -12.59 -0.61
C SER A 120 0.50 -13.76 -0.62
N VAL A 121 1.34 -13.87 -1.66
CA VAL A 121 2.41 -14.89 -1.72
C VAL A 121 3.44 -14.69 -0.62
N HIS A 122 3.87 -13.44 -0.37
CA HIS A 122 4.76 -13.11 0.74
C HIS A 122 4.18 -13.52 2.09
N PHE A 123 2.89 -13.25 2.31
CA PHE A 123 2.19 -13.69 3.53
C PHE A 123 2.22 -15.21 3.69
N CYS A 124 1.91 -15.96 2.63
CA CYS A 124 1.97 -17.41 2.63
C CYS A 124 3.40 -17.92 2.92
N ILE A 125 4.43 -17.38 2.27
CA ILE A 125 5.82 -17.80 2.49
C ILE A 125 6.27 -17.55 3.93
N HIS A 126 5.88 -16.42 4.53
CA HIS A 126 6.28 -16.09 5.90
C HIS A 126 5.58 -16.96 6.95
N HIS A 127 4.31 -17.34 6.71
CA HIS A 127 3.48 -18.06 7.68
C HIS A 127 3.39 -19.57 7.42
N THR A 128 4.05 -20.06 6.36
CA THR A 128 4.11 -21.49 6.05
C THR A 128 5.55 -21.90 5.78
N ASN A 129 5.84 -23.19 5.80
CA ASN A 129 7.18 -23.71 5.48
C ASN A 129 7.54 -23.63 3.97
N LEU A 130 6.80 -22.85 3.17
CA LEU A 130 6.98 -22.74 1.72
C LEU A 130 8.34 -22.15 1.33
N GLY A 131 8.94 -21.29 2.16
CA GLY A 131 10.32 -20.80 1.92
C GLY A 131 11.35 -21.93 1.89
N THR A 132 11.09 -23.03 2.61
CA THR A 132 11.93 -24.23 2.66
C THR A 132 11.70 -25.14 1.45
N VAL A 133 10.47 -25.14 0.91
CA VAL A 133 10.06 -25.95 -0.26
C VAL A 133 10.50 -25.31 -1.59
N LEU A 134 10.50 -23.97 -1.66
CA LEU A 134 10.94 -23.22 -2.85
C LEU A 134 12.47 -23.06 -2.96
N ARG A 135 13.26 -23.90 -2.28
CA ARG A 135 14.67 -24.03 -2.63
C ARG A 135 14.75 -24.57 -4.05
N VAL A 136 14.98 -23.67 -5.01
CA VAL A 136 15.43 -24.03 -6.35
C VAL A 136 16.64 -24.94 -6.14
N ARG A 137 16.46 -26.24 -6.40
CA ARG A 137 17.59 -27.12 -6.67
C ARG A 137 18.26 -26.50 -7.89
N ILE A 138 19.30 -25.72 -7.66
CA ILE A 138 20.29 -25.45 -8.69
C ILE A 138 20.78 -26.85 -9.08
N LEU A 139 20.24 -27.36 -10.18
CA LEU A 139 20.66 -28.61 -10.79
C LEU A 139 22.14 -28.43 -11.10
N GLY A 140 22.97 -29.00 -10.23
CA GLY A 140 24.40 -29.04 -10.40
C GLY A 140 24.72 -29.75 -11.71
N HIS A 141 25.49 -29.06 -12.55
CA HIS A 141 26.44 -29.63 -13.49
C HIS A 141 25.91 -30.75 -14.40
N CYS A 142 25.40 -30.36 -15.57
CA CYS A 142 25.38 -31.24 -16.73
C CYS A 142 26.84 -31.48 -17.17
N ARG A 143 27.47 -32.57 -16.70
CA ARG A 143 28.73 -33.06 -17.30
C ARG A 143 28.38 -33.85 -18.57
N CYS A 144 28.22 -33.14 -19.68
CA CYS A 144 28.34 -33.74 -21.00
C CYS A 144 29.75 -33.48 -21.54
N CYS A 145 30.70 -34.35 -21.22
CA CYS A 145 31.88 -34.54 -22.08
C CYS A 145 32.56 -35.89 -21.78
N HIS A 146 32.99 -36.54 -22.86
CA HIS A 146 33.79 -37.77 -23.00
C HIS A 146 33.06 -39.12 -23.10
N ARG A 147 32.66 -39.45 -24.34
CA ARG A 147 33.33 -40.50 -25.11
C ARG A 147 33.41 -40.11 -26.57
#